data_AF-P0C5R9-F1
#
_entry.id   AF-P0C5R9-F1
#
_cell.length_a   1.000
_cell.length_b   1.000
_cell.length_c   1.000
_cell.angle_alpha   90.00
_cell.angle_beta   90.00
_cell.angle_gamma   90.00
#
_symmetry.space_group_name_H-M   'P 1'
#
loop_
_entity.id
_entity.type
_entity.pdbx_description
1 polymer ?
#
loop_
_entity_poly.entity_id
_entity_poly.type
_entity_poly.pdbx_seq_one_letter_code
_entity_poly.pdbx_strand_id
1 'polypeptide(L)'
;MRPVVSTGKAWCCTVLSAFGVVILSVIAHLFNTNHESFVGSINDPEDGPAVAHTVYLAALVYLVFFVFCGFQVYLARRKPSIELR
;
A
#
# COMPACT_ATOMS: atom_id res chain seq x y z
N MET A 1 -20.17 -11.55 7.18
CA MET A 1 -19.23 -12.04 6.15
C MET A 1 -18.13 -12.86 6.83
N ARG A 2 -17.75 -14.01 6.28
CA ARG A 2 -16.60 -14.78 6.80
C ARG A 2 -15.31 -14.10 6.28
N PRO A 3 -14.27 -13.92 7.11
CA PRO A 3 -12.99 -13.43 6.61
C PRO A 3 -12.44 -14.43 5.58
N VAL A 4 -12.05 -13.93 4.40
CA VAL A 4 -11.51 -14.77 3.31
C VAL A 4 -10.06 -15.17 3.60
N VAL A 5 -9.32 -14.29 4.29
CA VAL A 5 -7.93 -14.50 4.68
C VAL A 5 -7.84 -14.69 6.20
N SER A 6 -6.92 -15.54 6.65
CA SER A 6 -6.61 -15.73 8.07
C SER A 6 -6.16 -14.40 8.73
N THR A 7 -6.53 -14.18 9.99
CA THR A 7 -6.25 -12.93 10.73
C THR A 7 -4.78 -12.49 10.65
N GLY A 8 -3.82 -13.40 10.81
CA GLY A 8 -2.39 -13.06 10.76
C GLY A 8 -1.92 -12.55 9.39
N LYS A 9 -2.33 -13.21 8.32
CA LYS A 9 -2.03 -12.78 6.93
C LYS A 9 -2.73 -11.45 6.59
N ALA A 10 -3.95 -11.25 7.07
CA ALA A 10 -4.67 -9.99 6.89
C ALA A 10 -3.94 -8.82 7.59
N TRP A 11 -3.44 -9.01 8.81
CA TRP A 11 -2.63 -8.00 9.50
C TRP A 11 -1.34 -7.68 8.75
N CYS A 12 -0.60 -8.71 8.31
CA CYS A 12 0.61 -8.53 7.51
C CYS A 12 0.32 -7.69 6.24
N CYS A 13 -0.74 -8.04 5.50
CA CYS A 13 -1.21 -7.28 4.35
C CYS A 13 -1.55 -5.82 4.69
N THR A 14 -2.31 -5.58 5.78
CA THR A 14 -2.68 -4.21 6.21
C THR A 14 -1.46 -3.36 6.55
N VAL A 15 -0.48 -3.90 7.27
CA VAL A 15 0.73 -3.15 7.63
C VAL A 15 1.59 -2.86 6.41
N LEU A 16 1.83 -3.87 5.56
CA LEU A 16 2.62 -3.69 4.33
C LEU A 16 1.96 -2.70 3.37
N SER A 17 0.63 -2.75 3.24
CA SER A 17 -0.09 -1.81 2.38
C SER A 17 -0.11 -0.39 2.93
N ALA A 18 -0.24 -0.21 4.24
CA ALA A 18 -0.14 1.10 4.87
C ALA A 18 1.21 1.77 4.57
N PHE A 19 2.31 1.03 4.81
CA PHE A 19 3.65 1.55 4.49
C PHE A 19 3.88 1.70 3.00
N GLY A 20 3.37 0.78 2.17
CA GLY A 20 3.45 0.89 0.71
C GLY A 20 2.83 2.19 0.19
N VAL A 21 1.63 2.55 0.65
CA VAL A 21 0.97 3.81 0.25
C VAL A 21 1.80 5.03 0.67
N VAL A 22 2.31 5.06 1.90
CA VAL A 22 3.07 6.20 2.43
C VAL A 22 4.41 6.35 1.70
N ILE A 23 5.16 5.26 1.54
CA ILE A 23 6.49 5.30 0.91
C ILE A 23 6.36 5.63 -0.58
N LEU A 24 5.44 4.97 -1.31
CA LEU A 24 5.27 5.22 -2.73
C LEU A 24 4.74 6.62 -3.03
N SER A 25 3.88 7.18 -2.17
CA SER A 25 3.41 8.56 -2.37
C SER A 25 4.54 9.60 -2.20
N VAL A 26 5.45 9.40 -1.24
CA VAL A 26 6.64 10.25 -1.08
C VAL A 26 7.59 10.10 -2.27
N ILE A 27 7.84 8.86 -2.73
CA ILE A 27 8.68 8.60 -3.90
C ILE A 27 8.09 9.24 -5.17
N ALA A 28 6.78 9.06 -5.41
CA ALA A 28 6.09 9.66 -6.54
C ALA A 28 6.18 11.19 -6.50
N HIS A 29 6.04 11.79 -5.32
CA HIS A 29 6.24 13.23 -5.15
C HIS A 29 7.66 13.66 -5.52
N LEU A 30 8.69 12.95 -5.06
CA LEU A 30 10.10 13.26 -5.36
C LEU A 30 10.42 13.17 -6.86
N PHE A 31 9.90 12.16 -7.55
CA PHE A 31 10.00 12.06 -9.02
C PHE A 31 9.24 13.18 -9.72
N ASN A 32 8.03 13.56 -9.24
CA ASN A 32 7.23 14.62 -9.83
C ASN A 32 7.86 16.02 -9.65
N THR A 33 8.61 16.24 -8.56
CA THR A 33 9.35 17.49 -8.32
C THR A 33 10.75 17.50 -8.94
N ASN A 34 11.14 16.46 -9.69
CA ASN A 34 12.48 16.31 -10.26
C ASN A 34 13.60 16.49 -9.21
N HIS A 35 13.47 15.82 -8.07
CA HIS A 35 14.45 15.93 -7.00
C HIS A 35 15.82 15.37 -7.45
N GLU A 36 16.90 16.11 -7.21
CA GLU A 36 18.27 15.80 -7.68
C GLU A 36 18.74 14.38 -7.34
N SER A 37 18.27 13.82 -6.22
CA SER A 37 18.62 12.46 -5.79
C SER A 37 17.87 11.34 -6.52
N PHE A 38 16.86 11.65 -7.34
CA PHE A 38 16.03 10.67 -8.06
C PHE A 38 16.11 10.81 -9.58
N VAL A 39 16.49 11.99 -10.09
CA VAL A 39 16.59 12.29 -11.52
C VAL A 39 17.87 13.06 -11.89
N GLY A 40 18.85 13.13 -10.99
CA GLY A 40 20.06 13.93 -11.20
C GLY A 40 21.23 13.18 -11.84
N SER A 41 21.23 11.85 -11.80
CA SER A 41 22.29 11.03 -12.39
C SER A 41 22.00 10.71 -13.86
N ILE A 42 23.05 10.48 -14.66
CA ILE A 42 22.92 9.98 -16.05
C ILE A 42 22.29 8.59 -16.15
N ASN A 43 22.20 7.87 -15.03
CA ASN A 43 21.59 6.54 -14.95
C ASN A 43 20.14 6.57 -14.43
N ASP A 44 19.66 7.74 -14.01
CA ASP A 44 18.30 7.93 -13.51
C ASP A 44 17.32 8.17 -14.68
N PRO A 45 16.01 7.92 -14.49
CA PRO A 45 15.02 8.22 -15.52
C PRO A 45 14.96 9.73 -15.82
N GLU A 46 15.04 10.10 -17.10
CA GLU A 46 14.98 11.49 -17.57
C GLU A 46 13.58 12.10 -17.29
N ASP A 47 12.52 11.32 -17.50
CA ASP A 47 11.13 11.77 -17.33
C ASP A 47 10.57 11.44 -15.93
N GLY A 48 10.99 12.21 -14.93
CA GLY A 48 10.48 12.10 -13.55
C GLY A 48 8.95 12.04 -13.43
N PRO A 49 8.19 12.96 -14.07
CA PRO A 49 6.72 12.94 -14.02
C PRO A 49 6.07 11.69 -14.63
N ALA A 50 6.70 11.09 -15.65
CA ALA A 50 6.20 9.84 -16.25
C ALA A 50 6.31 8.68 -15.25
N VAL A 51 7.44 8.60 -14.54
CA VAL A 51 7.64 7.63 -13.45
C VAL A 51 6.64 7.89 -12.32
N ALA A 52 6.48 9.15 -11.89
CA ALA A 52 5.55 9.52 -10.81
C ALA A 52 4.12 9.03 -11.08
N HIS A 53 3.62 9.18 -12.30
CA HIS A 53 2.29 8.68 -12.68
C HIS A 53 2.15 7.17 -12.46
N THR A 54 3.14 6.38 -12.87
CA THR A 54 3.13 4.92 -12.64
C THR A 54 3.17 4.55 -11.16
N VAL A 55 3.96 5.29 -10.37
CA VAL A 55 4.10 5.05 -8.93
C VAL A 55 2.81 5.42 -8.19
N TYR A 56 2.10 6.48 -8.60
CA TYR A 56 0.77 6.80 -8.04
C TYR A 56 -0.26 5.70 -8.31
N LEU A 57 -0.26 5.10 -9.50
CA LEU A 57 -1.11 3.95 -9.80
C LEU A 57 -0.75 2.75 -8.92
N ALA A 58 0.55 2.50 -8.68
CA ALA A 58 0.99 1.44 -7.77
C ALA A 58 0.56 1.72 -6.32
N ALA A 59 0.67 2.97 -5.84
CA ALA A 59 0.20 3.37 -4.52
C ALA A 59 -1.31 3.14 -4.35
N LEU A 60 -2.10 3.38 -5.41
CA LEU A 60 -3.54 3.09 -5.42
C LEU A 60 -3.83 1.59 -5.24
N VAL A 61 -3.03 0.71 -5.84
CA VAL A 61 -3.17 -0.75 -5.64
C VAL A 61 -2.96 -1.13 -4.17
N TYR A 62 -1.93 -0.57 -3.52
CA TYR A 62 -1.72 -0.78 -2.09
C TYR A 62 -2.87 -0.21 -1.26
N LEU A 63 -3.47 0.93 -1.65
CA LEU A 63 -4.63 1.49 -0.95
C LEU A 63 -5.85 0.55 -1.03
N VAL A 64 -6.09 -0.09 -2.17
CA VAL A 64 -7.14 -1.10 -2.31
C VAL A 64 -6.91 -2.27 -1.37
N PHE A 65 -5.68 -2.78 -1.29
CA PHE A 65 -5.33 -3.86 -0.34
C PHE A 65 -5.46 -3.43 1.12
N PHE A 66 -5.09 -2.18 1.45
CA PHE A 66 -5.25 -1.63 2.79
C PHE A 66 -6.71 -1.64 3.23
N VAL A 67 -7.62 -1.16 2.38
CA VAL A 67 -9.07 -1.15 2.65
C VAL A 67 -9.61 -2.57 2.75
N PHE A 68 -9.26 -3.45 1.81
CA PHE A 68 -9.75 -4.84 1.79
C PHE A 68 -9.26 -5.66 2.98
N CYS A 69 -7.95 -5.72 3.22
CA CYS A 69 -7.36 -6.43 4.36
C CYS A 69 -7.77 -5.79 5.68
N GLY A 70 -7.89 -4.45 5.75
CA GLY A 70 -8.40 -3.73 6.92
C GLY A 70 -9.85 -4.11 7.25
N PHE A 71 -10.72 -4.24 6.23
CA PHE A 71 -12.09 -4.72 6.43
C PHE A 71 -12.13 -6.18 6.90
N GLN A 72 -11.22 -7.03 6.40
CA GLN A 72 -11.11 -8.41 6.89
C GLN A 72 -10.66 -8.49 8.35
N VAL A 73 -9.69 -7.68 8.77
CA VAL A 73 -9.27 -7.58 10.18
C VAL A 73 -10.41 -7.08 11.05
N TYR A 74 -11.17 -6.08 10.59
CA TYR A 74 -12.34 -5.57 11.29
C TYR A 74 -13.43 -6.63 11.48
N LEU A 75 -13.77 -7.37 10.42
CA LEU A 75 -14.72 -8.49 10.50
C LEU A 75 -14.22 -9.61 11.41
N ALA A 76 -12.90 -9.90 11.40
CA ALA A 76 -12.30 -10.90 12.29
C ALA A 76 -12.43 -10.49 13.77
N ARG A 77 -12.26 -9.20 14.09
CA ARG A 77 -12.45 -8.67 15.46
C ARG A 77 -13.92 -8.61 15.90
N ARG A 78 -14.84 -8.42 14.97
CA ARG A 78 -16.29 -8.37 15.26
C ARG A 78 -16.96 -9.72 15.44
N LYS A 79 -16.28 -10.84 15.18
CA LYS A 79 -16.79 -12.14 15.58
C LYS A 79 -16.50 -12.31 17.07
N PRO A 80 -17.50 -12.16 17.98
CA PRO A 80 -17.30 -12.67 19.33
C PRO A 80 -17.00 -14.16 19.19
N SER A 81 -15.95 -14.62 19.84
CA SER A 81 -15.67 -16.04 20.03
C SER A 81 -16.80 -16.67 20.85
N ILE A 82 -17.96 -16.87 20.21
CA ILE A 82 -18.94 -17.87 20.60
C ILE A 82 -18.58 -19.11 19.80
N GLU A 83 -17.34 -19.58 20.00
CA GLU A 83 -16.97 -20.94 19.63
C GLU A 83 -17.33 -21.78 20.87
N LEU A 84 -18.58 -22.25 20.90
CA LEU A 84 -19.00 -23.34 21.76
C LEU A 84 -18.24 -24.60 21.29
N ARG A 85 -17.14 -24.93 21.96
CA ARG A 85 -16.74 -26.34 22.10
C ARG A 85 -17.39 -26.88 23.36
#